data_AF-A0A915MEQ1-F1
#
_entry.id   AF-A0A915MEQ1-F1
#
_cell.length_a   1.000
_cell.length_b   1.000
_cell.length_c   1.000
_cell.angle_alpha   90.00
_cell.angle_beta   90.00
_cell.angle_gamma   90.00
#
_symmetry.space_group_name_H-M   'P 1'
#
loop_
_entity.id
_entity.type
_entity.pdbx_description
1 polymer ?
#
loop_
_entity_poly.entity_id
_entity_poly.type
_entity_poly.pdbx_seq_one_letter_code
_entity_poly.pdbx_strand_id
1 'polypeptide(L)'
;MRKRCYNSSGVNGMASTSALVSRALLLLTVALLLLECVVWCDMVGFAKHMKDNNNKIIKLGTGDATDCTVDPGPNAGDMIIKYKKGHPHATKGCSIDLLTKNEGIQLEFSVTGNLMECLTDAVADGIGVKDERVGDDNLFPFTFSLPEDGFKKLVDKGLQTGASSECHQDCVSTAPKTGRHGKCLVSTEFAAAFGRRGDYMFYNVHILGEPRIWYCPSVEHKAKKNTASITINFDPKAYSGWRVSSGYRCARENGLDYDKEVKYCHDEKVLRKAEQWEITDEAHKDTEFKYLFTLNILPLKIVPKHKSHQQRIDLDNMLDGNKGPKCEMSLRLSGSRFRQFGGSTPETKPTDGQTGPVGSTDPALVLTKDFFGSLPKSIKSTDTQN
;
A
#
# COMPACT_ATOMS: atom_id res chain seq x y z
N MET A 1 -21.83 -3.67 -3.94
CA MET A 1 -23.19 -4.24 -4.12
C MET A 1 -23.51 -5.13 -2.92
N ARG A 2 -24.39 -4.72 -2.00
CA ARG A 2 -24.66 -5.48 -0.77
C ARG A 2 -25.52 -6.71 -1.06
N LYS A 3 -25.09 -7.89 -0.62
CA LYS A 3 -25.87 -9.14 -0.75
C LYS A 3 -26.38 -9.59 0.60
N ARG A 4 -27.57 -10.20 0.62
CA ARG A 4 -28.10 -10.87 1.81
C ARG A 4 -27.33 -12.19 2.01
N CYS A 5 -26.75 -12.36 3.19
CA CYS A 5 -26.23 -13.66 3.62
C CYS A 5 -27.36 -14.42 4.31
N TYR A 6 -27.78 -15.54 3.73
CA TYR A 6 -28.76 -16.43 4.37
C TYR A 6 -28.02 -17.48 5.18
N ASN A 7 -28.16 -17.44 6.50
CA ASN A 7 -28.00 -18.63 7.32
C ASN A 7 -29.32 -19.40 7.26
N SER A 8 -29.30 -20.57 6.62
CA SER A 8 -30.44 -21.48 6.61
C SER A 8 -30.56 -22.14 7.98
N SER A 9 -31.49 -21.65 8.80
CA SER A 9 -32.03 -22.41 9.93
C SER A 9 -33.39 -22.96 9.49
N GLY A 10 -33.42 -24.26 9.18
CA GLY A 10 -34.65 -24.97 8.82
C GLY A 10 -35.58 -25.10 10.02
N VAL A 11 -36.85 -24.73 9.84
CA VAL A 11 -37.91 -24.99 10.81
C VAL A 11 -39.06 -25.69 10.09
N ASN A 12 -39.31 -26.95 10.47
CA ASN A 12 -40.49 -27.73 10.11
C ASN A 12 -41.58 -27.52 11.18
N GLY A 13 -42.85 -27.37 10.78
CA GLY A 13 -43.95 -27.44 11.75
C GLY A 13 -45.35 -27.13 11.18
N MET A 14 -46.22 -28.14 11.26
CA MET A 14 -47.54 -28.32 10.64
C MET A 14 -48.68 -27.34 11.02
N ALA A 15 -49.74 -27.38 10.19
CA ALA A 15 -50.96 -26.57 10.21
C ALA A 15 -52.12 -27.10 11.12
N SER A 16 -53.07 -26.21 11.42
CA SER A 16 -54.45 -26.42 11.93
C SER A 16 -55.20 -25.07 11.90
N THR A 17 -56.49 -25.05 11.57
CA THR A 17 -57.16 -24.00 10.77
C THR A 17 -57.99 -22.93 11.50
N SER A 18 -58.07 -22.92 12.84
CA SER A 18 -58.57 -21.74 13.60
C SER A 18 -57.45 -20.75 13.96
N ALA A 19 -56.21 -21.09 13.61
CA ALA A 19 -55.00 -20.35 13.90
C ALA A 19 -54.54 -19.45 12.73
N LEU A 20 -55.38 -19.18 11.72
CA LEU A 20 -54.93 -18.50 10.49
C LEU A 20 -54.53 -17.03 10.71
N VAL A 21 -55.28 -16.28 11.53
CA VAL A 21 -54.94 -14.87 11.83
C VAL A 21 -53.79 -14.79 12.83
N SER A 22 -53.81 -15.60 13.90
CA SER A 22 -52.68 -15.66 14.85
C SER A 22 -51.42 -16.20 14.20
N ARG A 23 -51.48 -17.20 13.31
CA ARG A 23 -50.32 -17.64 12.53
C ARG A 23 -49.89 -16.61 11.51
N ALA A 24 -50.81 -15.88 10.87
CA ALA A 24 -50.42 -14.81 9.97
C ALA A 24 -49.66 -13.71 10.74
N LEU A 25 -50.13 -13.31 11.92
CA LEU A 25 -49.44 -12.38 12.80
C LEU A 25 -48.10 -12.93 13.33
N LEU A 26 -48.05 -14.21 13.72
CA LEU A 26 -46.81 -14.88 14.17
C LEU A 26 -45.81 -15.06 13.02
N LEU A 27 -46.27 -15.40 11.83
CA LEU A 27 -45.44 -15.49 10.63
C LEU A 27 -44.98 -14.11 10.18
N LEU A 28 -45.80 -13.07 10.35
CA LEU A 28 -45.41 -11.69 10.05
C LEU A 28 -44.38 -11.18 11.06
N THR A 29 -44.54 -11.47 12.36
CA THR A 29 -43.55 -11.11 13.39
C THR A 29 -42.28 -11.93 13.27
N VAL A 30 -42.37 -13.23 12.98
CA VAL A 30 -41.21 -14.07 12.64
C VAL A 30 -40.55 -13.60 11.36
N ALA A 31 -41.31 -13.23 10.32
CA ALA A 31 -40.75 -12.65 9.09
C ALA A 31 -40.11 -11.28 9.33
N LEU A 32 -40.68 -10.44 10.21
CA LEU A 32 -40.11 -9.15 10.62
C LEU A 32 -38.84 -9.34 11.46
N LEU A 33 -38.83 -10.29 12.41
CA LEU A 33 -37.63 -10.69 13.17
C LEU A 33 -36.56 -11.29 12.25
N LEU A 34 -36.94 -12.09 11.25
CA LEU A 34 -36.03 -12.61 10.23
C LEU A 34 -35.56 -11.51 9.25
N LEU A 35 -36.35 -10.46 9.03
CA LEU A 35 -35.96 -9.25 8.29
C LEU A 35 -35.00 -8.37 9.10
N GLU A 36 -35.12 -8.33 10.43
CA GLU A 36 -34.14 -7.71 11.33
C GLU A 36 -32.84 -8.51 11.43
N CYS A 37 -32.88 -9.83 11.17
CA CYS A 37 -31.70 -10.68 11.03
C CYS A 37 -31.08 -10.70 9.62
N VAL A 38 -31.36 -9.72 8.76
CA VAL A 38 -30.68 -9.62 7.46
C VAL A 38 -29.22 -9.23 7.70
N VAL A 39 -28.35 -10.23 7.73
CA VAL A 39 -26.91 -10.05 7.69
C VAL A 39 -26.56 -9.55 6.29
N TRP A 40 -26.17 -8.29 6.22
CA TRP A 40 -25.62 -7.70 5.00
C TRP A 40 -24.16 -8.10 4.92
N CYS A 41 -23.74 -8.54 3.74
CA CYS A 41 -22.36 -8.90 3.48
C CYS A 41 -21.82 -8.11 2.30
N ASP A 42 -20.56 -7.71 2.42
CA ASP A 42 -19.79 -7.04 1.39
C ASP A 42 -18.71 -7.99 0.85
N MET A 43 -18.33 -7.79 -0.41
CA MET A 43 -17.22 -8.51 -1.04
C MET A 43 -15.97 -7.64 -1.02
N VAL A 44 -14.86 -8.21 -0.56
CA VAL A 44 -13.55 -7.55 -0.50
C VAL A 44 -12.47 -8.43 -1.07
N GLY A 45 -11.38 -7.80 -1.54
CA GLY A 45 -10.26 -8.50 -2.15
C GLY A 45 -10.55 -9.04 -3.55
N PHE A 46 -9.48 -9.39 -4.24
CA PHE A 46 -9.53 -9.94 -5.60
C PHE A 46 -10.21 -11.31 -5.64
N ALA A 47 -9.96 -12.15 -4.62
CA ALA A 47 -10.55 -13.47 -4.48
C ALA A 47 -12.04 -13.44 -4.08
N LYS A 48 -12.62 -12.26 -3.80
CA LYS A 48 -14.03 -12.05 -3.43
C LYS A 48 -14.40 -12.66 -2.08
N HIS A 49 -13.64 -12.31 -1.05
CA HIS A 49 -13.92 -12.69 0.33
C HIS A 49 -15.22 -12.05 0.81
N MET A 50 -16.02 -12.78 1.58
CA MET A 50 -17.25 -12.27 2.18
C MET A 50 -16.98 -11.70 3.56
N LYS A 51 -17.29 -10.41 3.71
CA LYS A 51 -17.19 -9.66 4.95
C LYS A 51 -18.58 -9.42 5.55
N ASP A 52 -18.73 -9.62 6.85
CA ASP A 52 -19.98 -9.33 7.58
C ASP A 52 -20.07 -7.86 8.04
N ASN A 53 -21.18 -7.51 8.67
CA ASN A 53 -21.42 -6.20 9.27
C ASN A 53 -20.49 -5.87 10.45
N ASN A 54 -19.80 -6.86 11.03
CA ASN A 54 -18.83 -6.67 12.10
C ASN A 54 -17.40 -6.49 11.58
N ASN A 55 -17.23 -6.29 10.27
CA ASN A 55 -15.94 -6.18 9.58
C ASN A 55 -15.06 -7.43 9.72
N LYS A 56 -15.67 -8.63 9.77
CA LYS A 56 -14.95 -9.90 9.79
C LYS A 56 -15.12 -10.66 8.48
N ILE A 57 -14.08 -11.38 8.07
CA ILE A 57 -14.14 -12.29 6.93
C ILE A 57 -14.75 -13.60 7.41
N ILE A 58 -16.03 -13.79 7.09
CA ILE A 58 -16.81 -14.96 7.48
C ILE A 58 -16.69 -16.11 6.47
N LYS A 59 -16.26 -15.81 5.25
CA LYS A 59 -15.99 -16.80 4.21
C LYS A 59 -14.91 -16.31 3.27
N LEU A 60 -13.84 -17.07 3.14
CA LEU A 60 -12.76 -16.80 2.21
C LEU A 60 -13.21 -17.11 0.77
N GLY A 61 -12.73 -16.29 -0.16
CA GLY A 61 -12.91 -16.55 -1.59
C GLY A 61 -12.13 -17.77 -2.03
N THR A 62 -12.60 -18.47 -3.07
CA THR A 62 -11.90 -19.62 -3.66
C THR A 62 -11.24 -19.27 -4.99
N GLY A 63 -11.28 -18.00 -5.41
CA GLY A 63 -10.64 -17.52 -6.64
C GLY A 63 -9.15 -17.28 -6.46
N ASP A 64 -8.50 -16.87 -7.55
CA ASP A 64 -7.11 -16.42 -7.51
C ASP A 64 -6.94 -15.31 -6.48
N ALA A 65 -5.83 -15.34 -5.75
CA ALA A 65 -5.53 -14.35 -4.71
C ALA A 65 -4.86 -13.09 -5.24
N THR A 66 -4.47 -13.07 -6.51
CA THR A 66 -3.82 -11.93 -7.13
C THR A 66 -3.91 -12.00 -8.65
N ASP A 67 -3.95 -10.84 -9.29
CA ASP A 67 -3.62 -10.65 -10.72
C ASP A 67 -2.27 -9.92 -10.90
N CYS A 68 -1.53 -9.69 -9.81
CA CYS A 68 -0.18 -9.18 -9.86
C CYS A 68 0.81 -10.28 -10.24
N THR A 69 1.81 -9.92 -11.04
CA THR A 69 3.03 -10.72 -11.19
C THR A 69 3.91 -10.53 -9.95
N VAL A 70 4.12 -11.61 -9.19
CA VAL A 70 4.90 -11.60 -7.94
C VAL A 70 6.18 -12.41 -8.13
N ASP A 71 7.31 -11.77 -7.90
CA ASP A 71 8.62 -12.41 -7.90
C ASP A 71 9.01 -12.80 -6.45
N PRO A 72 9.76 -13.90 -6.25
CA PRO A 72 10.33 -14.21 -4.95
C PRO A 72 11.36 -13.15 -4.54
N GLY A 73 11.33 -12.76 -3.26
CA GLY A 73 12.29 -11.85 -2.68
C GLY A 73 13.58 -12.51 -2.20
N PRO A 74 14.50 -11.72 -1.63
CA PRO A 74 15.81 -12.21 -1.19
C PRO A 74 15.72 -13.09 0.07
N ASN A 75 14.68 -12.93 0.89
CA ASN A 75 14.43 -13.78 2.06
C ASN A 75 13.26 -14.73 1.80
N ALA A 76 13.22 -15.84 2.55
CA ALA A 76 12.16 -16.82 2.46
C ALA A 76 10.77 -16.18 2.66
N GLY A 77 9.88 -16.43 1.70
CA GLY A 77 8.51 -15.91 1.72
C GLY A 77 8.35 -14.43 1.37
N ASP A 78 9.45 -13.69 1.15
CA ASP A 78 9.36 -12.32 0.66
C ASP A 78 8.75 -12.31 -0.75
N MET A 79 7.91 -11.30 -1.00
CA MET A 79 7.25 -11.08 -2.29
C MET A 79 7.69 -9.73 -2.85
N ILE A 80 8.05 -9.71 -4.14
CA ILE A 80 8.43 -8.50 -4.88
C ILE A 80 7.45 -8.26 -6.02
N ILE A 81 6.86 -7.08 -6.04
CA ILE A 81 6.01 -6.61 -7.13
C ILE A 81 6.79 -5.54 -7.90
N LYS A 82 7.18 -5.85 -9.14
CA LYS A 82 7.88 -4.91 -10.02
C LYS A 82 6.91 -3.91 -10.66
N TYR A 83 7.36 -2.67 -10.82
CA TYR A 83 6.61 -1.58 -11.42
C TYR A 83 7.53 -0.77 -12.31
N LYS A 84 7.37 -0.93 -13.63
CA LYS A 84 8.25 -0.32 -14.64
C LYS A 84 7.47 0.08 -15.88
N LYS A 85 8.06 0.96 -16.68
CA LYS A 85 7.52 1.42 -17.96
C LYS A 85 7.03 0.27 -18.83
N GLY A 86 5.78 0.38 -19.29
CA GLY A 86 5.11 -0.59 -20.16
C GLY A 86 4.67 -1.89 -19.46
N HIS A 87 4.96 -2.07 -18.17
CA HIS A 87 4.53 -3.25 -17.43
C HIS A 87 3.01 -3.24 -17.21
N PRO A 88 2.32 -4.40 -17.17
CA PRO A 88 0.90 -4.48 -16.84
C PRO A 88 0.50 -3.73 -15.57
N HIS A 89 1.32 -3.81 -14.51
CA HIS A 89 1.03 -3.08 -13.26
C HIS A 89 1.01 -1.56 -13.46
N ALA A 90 1.91 -1.00 -14.28
CA ALA A 90 1.95 0.44 -14.56
C ALA A 90 0.82 0.91 -15.48
N THR A 91 0.35 0.04 -16.36
CA THR A 91 -0.66 0.37 -17.40
C THR A 91 -2.10 0.05 -16.97
N LYS A 92 -2.30 -1.02 -16.21
CA LYS A 92 -3.63 -1.52 -15.79
C LYS A 92 -3.83 -1.53 -14.28
N GLY A 93 -2.75 -1.56 -13.49
CA GLY A 93 -2.81 -1.86 -12.06
C GLY A 93 -2.92 -3.36 -11.81
N CYS A 94 -2.95 -3.74 -10.54
CA CYS A 94 -3.21 -5.11 -10.09
C CYS A 94 -3.62 -5.09 -8.60
N SER A 95 -4.14 -6.21 -8.10
CA SER A 95 -4.59 -6.44 -6.74
C SER A 95 -3.97 -7.72 -6.18
N ILE A 96 -3.69 -7.71 -4.88
CA ILE A 96 -3.19 -8.87 -4.15
C ILE A 96 -3.87 -8.96 -2.78
N ASP A 97 -4.35 -10.16 -2.48
CA ASP A 97 -4.92 -10.53 -1.20
C ASP A 97 -3.85 -11.23 -0.36
N LEU A 98 -3.60 -10.69 0.83
CA LEU A 98 -2.52 -11.10 1.72
C LEU A 98 -3.09 -11.53 3.07
N LEU A 99 -2.55 -12.60 3.63
CA LEU A 99 -2.72 -12.96 5.03
C LEU A 99 -1.66 -12.22 5.86
N THR A 100 -2.03 -11.74 7.05
CA THR A 100 -1.19 -10.94 7.95
C THR A 100 -1.46 -11.27 9.43
N LYS A 101 -0.53 -10.87 10.30
CA LYS A 101 -0.55 -11.09 11.76
C LYS A 101 -1.22 -9.97 12.57
N ASN A 102 -1.65 -8.89 11.93
CA ASN A 102 -2.16 -7.66 12.58
C ASN A 102 -1.16 -6.96 13.52
N GLU A 103 0.13 -7.05 13.20
CA GLU A 103 1.22 -6.38 13.94
C GLU A 103 1.63 -5.05 13.30
N GLY A 104 0.82 -4.54 12.38
CA GLY A 104 1.10 -3.40 11.52
C GLY A 104 1.47 -3.82 10.10
N ILE A 105 1.20 -2.92 9.14
CA ILE A 105 1.52 -3.12 7.73
C ILE A 105 2.90 -2.52 7.47
N GLN A 106 3.78 -3.25 6.81
CA GLN A 106 5.10 -2.76 6.41
C GLN A 106 5.26 -2.91 4.90
N LEU A 107 5.38 -1.77 4.21
CA LEU A 107 5.57 -1.72 2.76
C LEU A 107 6.94 -1.10 2.47
N GLU A 108 7.74 -1.76 1.65
CA GLU A 108 9.05 -1.22 1.25
C GLU A 108 9.10 -0.96 -0.23
N PHE A 109 9.18 0.31 -0.59
CA PHE A 109 9.32 0.75 -1.98
C PHE A 109 10.79 0.95 -2.29
N SER A 110 11.22 0.49 -3.45
CA SER A 110 12.58 0.66 -3.93
C SER A 110 12.60 1.18 -5.36
N VAL A 111 13.66 1.88 -5.70
CA VAL A 111 14.00 2.31 -7.06
C VAL A 111 15.39 1.81 -7.41
N THR A 112 15.53 1.25 -8.61
CA THR A 112 16.76 0.64 -9.11
C THR A 112 17.09 1.12 -10.52
N GLY A 113 18.37 1.09 -10.87
CA GLY A 113 18.89 1.48 -12.18
C GLY A 113 19.99 2.54 -12.06
N ASN A 114 20.37 3.19 -13.15
CA ASN A 114 21.26 4.34 -13.08
C ASN A 114 20.49 5.55 -12.54
N LEU A 115 20.47 5.69 -11.22
CA LEU A 115 19.63 6.67 -10.52
C LEU A 115 19.95 8.11 -10.93
N MET A 116 21.19 8.40 -11.33
CA MET A 116 21.56 9.74 -11.81
C MET A 116 20.93 10.09 -13.16
N GLU A 117 20.65 9.09 -13.99
CA GLU A 117 20.04 9.26 -15.31
C GLU A 117 18.52 9.18 -15.28
N CYS A 118 17.96 8.23 -14.52
CA CYS A 118 16.54 7.93 -14.58
C CYS A 118 15.69 8.79 -13.62
N LEU A 119 16.29 9.35 -12.58
CA LEU A 119 15.59 10.26 -11.67
C LEU A 119 15.74 11.70 -12.11
N THR A 120 14.62 12.41 -12.05
CA THR A 120 14.52 13.84 -12.32
C THR A 120 15.30 14.61 -11.26
N ASP A 121 16.10 15.59 -11.72
CA ASP A 121 16.98 16.38 -10.88
C ASP A 121 16.44 17.78 -10.70
N ALA A 122 16.03 18.07 -9.47
CA ALA A 122 15.54 19.40 -9.14
C ALA A 122 16.55 20.51 -9.52
N VAL A 123 17.86 20.27 -9.34
CA VAL A 123 18.89 21.29 -9.61
C VAL A 123 19.12 21.46 -11.11
N ALA A 124 19.36 20.37 -11.83
CA ALA A 124 19.68 20.43 -13.26
C ALA A 124 18.50 20.96 -14.09
N ASP A 125 17.27 20.66 -13.69
CA ASP A 125 16.07 21.11 -14.40
C ASP A 125 15.65 22.55 -14.04
N GLY A 126 16.44 23.25 -13.22
CA GLY A 126 16.13 24.61 -12.75
C GLY A 126 14.87 24.67 -11.89
N ILE A 127 14.49 23.54 -11.32
CA ILE A 127 13.28 23.34 -10.52
C ILE A 127 13.57 23.85 -9.10
N GLY A 128 12.72 24.74 -8.60
CA GLY A 128 12.91 25.34 -7.28
C GLY A 128 12.82 24.31 -6.16
N VAL A 129 13.40 24.62 -4.99
CA VAL A 129 13.37 23.76 -3.78
C VAL A 129 11.93 23.46 -3.30
N LYS A 130 10.90 24.12 -3.85
CA LYS A 130 9.48 23.93 -3.53
C LYS A 130 8.65 23.38 -4.69
N ASP A 131 9.26 22.95 -5.79
CA ASP A 131 8.50 22.49 -6.95
C ASP A 131 8.15 20.99 -6.84
N GLU A 132 6.85 20.74 -6.82
CA GLU A 132 6.19 19.52 -6.35
C GLU A 132 6.19 18.38 -7.38
N ARG A 133 6.86 18.56 -8.53
CA ARG A 133 6.75 17.66 -9.70
C ARG A 133 7.87 16.64 -9.85
N VAL A 134 8.98 16.80 -9.12
CA VAL A 134 10.20 16.00 -9.36
C VAL A 134 9.94 14.50 -9.13
N GLY A 135 8.97 14.16 -8.27
CA GLY A 135 8.55 12.78 -8.04
C GLY A 135 7.68 12.17 -9.14
N ASP A 136 7.03 12.97 -10.01
CA ASP A 136 6.04 12.50 -11.00
C ASP A 136 6.59 11.47 -11.98
N ASP A 137 7.87 11.60 -12.31
CA ASP A 137 8.53 10.70 -13.26
C ASP A 137 8.81 9.32 -12.68
N ASN A 138 8.75 9.17 -11.35
CA ASN A 138 9.06 7.94 -10.62
C ASN A 138 8.11 7.76 -9.44
N LEU A 139 6.83 7.56 -9.76
CA LEU A 139 5.76 7.25 -8.81
C LEU A 139 5.38 5.77 -8.83
N PHE A 140 5.17 5.23 -7.64
CA PHE A 140 4.53 3.96 -7.40
C PHE A 140 3.19 4.23 -6.69
N PRO A 141 2.07 4.34 -7.43
CA PRO A 141 0.77 4.59 -6.86
C PRO A 141 0.14 3.29 -6.31
N PHE A 142 -0.47 3.38 -5.13
CA PHE A 142 -1.06 2.25 -4.44
C PHE A 142 -2.23 2.67 -3.55
N THR A 143 -3.04 1.69 -3.18
CA THR A 143 -4.12 1.81 -2.22
C THR A 143 -4.37 0.44 -1.59
N PHE A 144 -5.19 0.37 -0.56
CA PHE A 144 -5.44 -0.85 0.21
C PHE A 144 -6.87 -0.89 0.69
N SER A 145 -7.36 -2.06 1.11
CA SER A 145 -8.67 -2.20 1.77
C SER A 145 -9.85 -1.63 0.96
N LEU A 146 -9.72 -1.62 -0.37
CA LEU A 146 -10.79 -1.22 -1.28
C LEU A 146 -11.79 -2.37 -1.46
N PRO A 147 -13.10 -2.11 -1.35
CA PRO A 147 -14.10 -3.01 -1.89
C PRO A 147 -13.91 -3.19 -3.40
N GLU A 148 -14.33 -4.34 -3.93
CA GLU A 148 -14.13 -4.70 -5.35
C GLU A 148 -14.70 -3.64 -6.32
N ASP A 149 -15.91 -3.13 -6.05
CA ASP A 149 -16.54 -2.09 -6.85
C ASP A 149 -15.81 -0.75 -6.76
N GLY A 150 -15.19 -0.45 -5.62
CA GLY A 150 -14.33 0.70 -5.41
C GLY A 150 -13.07 0.66 -6.26
N PHE A 151 -12.35 -0.47 -6.26
CA PHE A 151 -11.13 -0.62 -7.08
C PHE A 151 -11.42 -0.53 -8.58
N LYS A 152 -12.45 -1.26 -9.06
CA LYS A 152 -12.85 -1.19 -10.47
C LYS A 152 -13.23 0.23 -10.88
N LYS A 153 -14.03 0.91 -10.06
CA LYS A 153 -14.42 2.32 -10.31
C LYS A 153 -13.19 3.23 -10.38
N LEU A 154 -12.21 3.03 -9.50
CA LEU A 154 -10.97 3.82 -9.49
C LEU A 154 -10.15 3.61 -10.76
N VAL A 155 -9.98 2.36 -11.22
CA VAL A 155 -9.22 2.04 -12.45
C VAL A 155 -9.93 2.54 -13.71
N ASP A 156 -11.26 2.49 -13.74
CA ASP A 156 -12.08 2.86 -14.91
C ASP A 156 -12.32 4.37 -15.01
N LYS A 157 -12.56 5.04 -13.88
CA LYS A 157 -12.97 6.45 -13.82
C LYS A 157 -11.90 7.40 -13.28
N GLY A 158 -10.77 6.86 -12.81
CA GLY A 158 -9.72 7.65 -12.16
C GLY A 158 -10.10 8.16 -10.78
N LEU A 159 -9.31 9.10 -10.27
CA LEU A 159 -9.57 9.77 -8.99
C LEU A 159 -10.96 10.40 -8.98
N GLN A 160 -11.68 10.17 -7.89
CA GLN A 160 -13.02 10.70 -7.73
C GLN A 160 -12.96 12.06 -7.04
N THR A 161 -13.74 13.01 -7.54
CA THR A 161 -13.79 14.34 -6.97
C THR A 161 -15.21 14.86 -6.72
N GLY A 162 -15.39 15.59 -5.63
CA GLY A 162 -16.61 16.23 -5.17
C GLY A 162 -16.61 17.74 -5.40
N ALA A 163 -17.57 18.42 -4.79
CA ALA A 163 -17.76 19.86 -4.94
C ALA A 163 -16.66 20.66 -4.23
N SER A 164 -16.31 21.83 -4.76
CA SER A 164 -15.29 22.71 -4.19
C SER A 164 -15.60 23.17 -2.75
N SER A 165 -16.88 23.20 -2.38
CA SER A 165 -17.36 23.55 -1.04
C SER A 165 -16.99 22.52 0.03
N GLU A 166 -16.53 21.34 -0.37
CA GLU A 166 -16.18 20.23 0.54
C GLU A 166 -14.72 20.30 1.04
N CYS A 167 -13.90 21.25 0.54
CA CYS A 167 -12.49 21.39 0.91
C CYS A 167 -12.15 22.78 1.44
N HIS A 168 -10.92 22.88 1.94
CA HIS A 168 -10.31 24.14 2.32
C HIS A 168 -10.37 25.16 1.17
N GLN A 169 -10.60 26.44 1.52
CA GLN A 169 -10.75 27.53 0.56
C GLN A 169 -9.53 27.69 -0.37
N ASP A 170 -8.36 27.23 0.07
CA ASP A 170 -7.12 27.30 -0.69
C ASP A 170 -7.08 26.34 -1.90
N CYS A 171 -7.88 25.26 -1.91
CA CYS A 171 -8.07 24.48 -3.14
C CYS A 171 -8.81 25.29 -4.22
N VAL A 172 -9.55 26.32 -3.82
CA VAL A 172 -10.49 27.07 -4.66
C VAL A 172 -9.87 28.38 -5.20
N SER A 173 -8.86 28.94 -4.53
CA SER A 173 -8.60 30.40 -4.59
C SER A 173 -7.66 30.93 -5.67
N THR A 174 -7.02 30.10 -6.51
CA THR A 174 -5.99 30.62 -7.45
C THR A 174 -6.46 31.02 -8.85
N ALA A 175 -7.74 30.89 -9.21
CA ALA A 175 -8.22 31.39 -10.50
C ALA A 175 -9.61 32.08 -10.49
N PRO A 176 -9.84 33.12 -9.65
CA PRO A 176 -11.11 33.86 -9.62
C PRO A 176 -11.49 34.49 -10.97
N LYS A 177 -10.52 34.70 -11.87
CA LYS A 177 -10.76 35.30 -13.21
C LYS A 177 -11.18 34.30 -14.30
N THR A 178 -11.16 32.99 -14.03
CA THR A 178 -11.45 31.96 -15.06
C THR A 178 -12.73 31.16 -14.82
N GLY A 179 -13.43 31.39 -13.69
CA GLY A 179 -14.63 30.65 -13.32
C GLY A 179 -14.41 29.15 -13.02
N ARG A 180 -13.16 28.69 -12.91
CA ARG A 180 -12.83 27.30 -12.61
C ARG A 180 -12.54 27.15 -11.12
N HIS A 181 -13.53 26.67 -10.37
CA HIS A 181 -13.37 26.27 -8.96
C HIS A 181 -12.52 24.99 -8.85
N GLY A 182 -11.73 24.87 -7.78
CA GLY A 182 -11.00 23.65 -7.45
C GLY A 182 -11.94 22.47 -7.16
N LYS A 183 -11.46 21.24 -7.32
CA LYS A 183 -12.22 20.02 -7.05
C LYS A 183 -11.68 19.35 -5.80
N CYS A 184 -12.56 18.73 -5.03
CA CYS A 184 -12.21 18.03 -3.79
C CYS A 184 -12.02 16.55 -4.01
N LEU A 185 -11.00 15.92 -3.41
CA LEU A 185 -10.90 14.47 -3.39
C LEU A 185 -11.96 13.88 -2.46
N VAL A 186 -12.75 12.92 -2.96
CA VAL A 186 -13.74 12.19 -2.12
C VAL A 186 -13.19 10.89 -1.54
N SER A 187 -12.06 10.42 -2.07
CA SER A 187 -11.22 9.40 -1.47
C SER A 187 -9.77 9.73 -1.81
N THR A 188 -8.87 9.41 -0.89
CA THR A 188 -7.43 9.61 -1.11
C THR A 188 -6.75 8.28 -1.29
N GLU A 189 -5.96 8.21 -2.35
CA GLU A 189 -5.11 7.10 -2.70
C GLU A 189 -3.67 7.61 -2.65
N PHE A 190 -2.67 6.73 -2.61
CA PHE A 190 -1.31 7.12 -2.24
C PHE A 190 -0.32 6.87 -3.37
N ALA A 191 0.83 7.55 -3.31
CA ALA A 191 2.02 7.15 -4.04
C ALA A 191 3.28 7.29 -3.21
N ALA A 192 4.19 6.35 -3.41
CA ALA A 192 5.59 6.50 -3.05
C ALA A 192 6.34 7.06 -4.25
N ALA A 193 7.11 8.12 -4.04
CA ALA A 193 7.83 8.85 -5.08
C ALA A 193 9.32 8.90 -4.80
N PHE A 194 10.12 8.98 -5.86
CA PHE A 194 11.56 9.14 -5.78
C PHE A 194 12.02 10.25 -6.71
N GLY A 195 12.98 11.04 -6.25
CA GLY A 195 13.62 12.08 -7.05
C GLY A 195 15.04 12.35 -6.55
N ARG A 196 15.72 13.26 -7.23
CA ARG A 196 17.05 13.69 -6.78
C ARG A 196 17.22 15.21 -6.82
N ARG A 197 18.19 15.68 -6.05
CA ARG A 197 18.65 17.06 -6.00
C ARG A 197 20.17 17.05 -6.01
N GLY A 198 20.76 17.28 -7.18
CA GLY A 198 22.18 17.03 -7.40
C GLY A 198 22.53 15.56 -7.10
N ASP A 199 23.44 15.34 -6.16
CA ASP A 199 23.93 14.02 -5.74
C ASP A 199 23.08 13.37 -4.63
N TYR A 200 22.00 14.02 -4.20
CA TYR A 200 21.15 13.56 -3.11
C TYR A 200 19.85 13.00 -3.62
N MET A 201 19.50 11.84 -3.08
CA MET A 201 18.22 11.19 -3.29
C MET A 201 17.21 11.69 -2.26
N PHE A 202 15.96 11.89 -2.69
CA PHE A 202 14.85 12.04 -1.77
C PHE A 202 13.71 11.14 -2.18
N TYR A 203 12.83 10.88 -1.24
CA TYR A 203 11.58 10.17 -1.45
C TYR A 203 10.47 10.91 -0.72
N ASN A 204 9.24 10.60 -1.08
CA ASN A 204 8.08 11.07 -0.36
C ASN A 204 6.87 10.15 -0.56
N VAL A 205 6.01 10.11 0.45
CA VAL A 205 4.71 9.43 0.40
C VAL A 205 3.61 10.47 0.46
N HIS A 206 2.78 10.55 -0.57
CA HIS A 206 1.77 11.61 -0.70
C HIS A 206 0.45 11.08 -1.24
N ILE A 207 -0.56 11.96 -1.21
CA ILE A 207 -1.91 11.70 -1.70
C ILE A 207 -1.98 12.00 -3.20
N LEU A 208 -2.50 11.08 -3.99
CA LEU A 208 -2.70 11.28 -5.43
C LEU A 208 -3.65 12.44 -5.70
N GLY A 209 -3.21 13.37 -6.55
CA GLY A 209 -4.01 14.54 -6.95
C GLY A 209 -3.93 15.73 -6.01
N GLU A 210 -3.30 15.59 -4.85
CA GLU A 210 -3.01 16.70 -3.97
C GLU A 210 -1.96 17.61 -4.63
N PRO A 211 -2.29 18.88 -4.95
CA PRO A 211 -1.42 19.72 -5.78
C PRO A 211 -0.09 20.04 -5.10
N ARG A 212 -0.07 20.13 -3.76
CA ARG A 212 1.13 20.44 -3.00
C ARG A 212 1.72 19.22 -2.32
N ILE A 213 2.90 18.82 -2.76
CA ILE A 213 3.65 17.73 -2.17
C ILE A 213 4.92 18.26 -1.53
N TRP A 214 5.03 18.10 -0.21
CA TRP A 214 6.29 18.27 0.46
C TRP A 214 7.17 17.04 0.26
N TYR A 215 8.44 17.27 0.03
CA TYR A 215 9.43 16.19 0.06
C TYR A 215 10.32 16.37 1.26
N CYS A 216 10.78 15.24 1.78
CA CYS A 216 11.73 15.20 2.86
C CYS A 216 13.15 15.14 2.29
N PRO A 217 13.91 16.25 2.32
CA PRO A 217 15.33 16.21 1.95
C PRO A 217 16.16 15.45 2.99
N SER A 218 15.54 14.94 4.07
CA SER A 218 16.20 14.62 5.33
C SER A 218 16.95 13.30 5.36
N VAL A 219 17.13 12.63 4.22
CA VAL A 219 18.16 11.61 4.14
C VAL A 219 19.09 11.99 3.01
N GLU A 220 20.16 12.69 3.38
CA GLU A 220 21.35 12.85 2.56
C GLU A 220 22.03 11.47 2.37
N HIS A 221 21.33 10.53 1.73
CA HIS A 221 21.96 9.42 1.10
C HIS A 221 22.75 10.02 -0.06
N LYS A 222 24.07 10.22 0.11
CA LYS A 222 24.97 10.32 -1.04
C LYS A 222 24.58 9.18 -1.97
N ALA A 223 24.16 9.49 -3.19
CA ALA A 223 23.61 8.52 -4.11
C ALA A 223 24.53 7.28 -4.18
N LYS A 224 24.13 6.19 -3.50
CA LYS A 224 24.72 4.88 -3.78
C LYS A 224 24.21 4.56 -5.19
N LYS A 225 25.14 4.48 -6.14
CA LYS A 225 24.88 4.73 -7.57
C LYS A 225 23.73 3.95 -8.24
N ASN A 226 23.14 2.93 -7.62
CA ASN A 226 22.21 2.03 -8.32
C ASN A 226 20.87 1.72 -7.61
N THR A 227 20.68 2.06 -6.33
CA THR A 227 19.46 1.67 -5.59
C THR A 227 19.16 2.61 -4.42
N ALA A 228 17.88 2.93 -4.23
CA ALA A 228 17.36 3.61 -3.05
C ALA A 228 16.04 2.97 -2.61
N SER A 229 15.74 3.01 -1.31
CA SER A 229 14.51 2.43 -0.75
C SER A 229 13.92 3.28 0.37
N ILE A 230 12.61 3.15 0.56
CA ILE A 230 11.85 3.74 1.67
C ILE A 230 10.93 2.67 2.26
N THR A 231 10.88 2.59 3.59
CA THR A 231 9.96 1.71 4.31
C THR A 231 8.86 2.54 4.98
N ILE A 232 7.61 2.20 4.65
CA ILE A 232 6.40 2.74 5.27
C ILE A 232 5.89 1.71 6.27
N ASN A 233 5.70 2.14 7.52
CA ASN A 233 5.04 1.33 8.54
C ASN A 233 3.67 1.93 8.86
N PHE A 234 2.66 1.09 8.94
CA PHE A 234 1.34 1.47 9.40
C PHE A 234 1.15 0.93 10.80
N ASP A 235 0.99 1.84 11.76
CA ASP A 235 0.69 1.49 13.13
C ASP A 235 -0.84 1.42 13.30
N PRO A 236 -1.43 0.22 13.52
CA PRO A 236 -2.87 0.06 13.64
C PRO A 236 -3.43 0.78 14.88
N LYS A 237 -2.57 1.20 15.83
CA LYS A 237 -2.96 1.93 17.04
C LYS A 237 -2.83 3.44 16.91
N ALA A 238 -2.20 3.95 15.85
CA ALA A 238 -2.03 5.39 15.65
C ALA A 238 -3.28 6.02 15.03
N TYR A 239 -3.74 7.16 15.56
CA TYR A 239 -4.92 7.90 15.08
C TYR A 239 -4.87 8.24 13.58
N SER A 240 -3.65 8.36 13.03
CA SER A 240 -3.43 8.60 11.60
C SER A 240 -2.75 7.45 10.87
N GLY A 241 -2.37 6.35 11.53
CA GLY A 241 -2.03 5.09 10.83
C GLY A 241 -0.74 5.01 10.02
N TRP A 242 0.14 6.02 10.01
CA TRP A 242 1.38 6.01 9.22
C TRP A 242 2.61 6.45 10.04
N ARG A 243 3.73 5.75 9.85
CA ARG A 243 5.07 6.15 10.29
C ARG A 243 6.08 5.81 9.19
N VAL A 244 6.69 6.83 8.60
CA VAL A 244 7.85 6.66 7.71
C VAL A 244 9.08 6.43 8.60
N SER A 245 9.78 5.31 8.42
CA SER A 245 10.84 4.88 9.35
C SER A 245 12.18 5.60 9.18
N SER A 246 12.25 6.64 8.36
CA SER A 246 13.54 7.23 8.01
C SER A 246 14.05 8.20 9.06
N GLY A 247 15.23 7.88 9.60
CA GLY A 247 15.86 8.65 10.67
C GLY A 247 16.17 10.09 10.30
N TYR A 248 15.79 10.99 11.22
CA TYR A 248 16.24 12.37 11.43
C TYR A 248 15.77 13.49 10.47
N ARG A 249 15.33 14.58 11.12
CA ARG A 249 14.94 15.93 10.66
C ARG A 249 13.66 16.14 9.84
N CYS A 250 13.04 15.08 9.28
CA CYS A 250 11.61 15.09 8.92
C CYS A 250 10.69 14.51 9.99
N ALA A 251 11.26 14.16 11.14
CA ALA A 251 10.51 13.73 12.32
C ALA A 251 9.80 14.91 12.99
N ARG A 252 8.71 15.42 12.38
CA ARG A 252 7.58 15.95 13.16
C ARG A 252 6.44 14.94 13.11
N GLU A 253 6.71 13.85 13.82
CA GLU A 253 5.78 13.01 14.58
C GLU A 253 4.61 12.28 13.91
N ASN A 254 4.15 12.53 12.68
CA ASN A 254 2.94 11.82 12.23
C ASN A 254 2.76 11.66 10.71
N GLY A 255 3.10 10.47 10.19
CA GLY A 255 2.57 9.99 8.91
C GLY A 255 3.05 10.74 7.66
N LEU A 256 2.26 10.63 6.59
CA LEU A 256 2.47 11.15 5.21
C LEU A 256 3.41 12.37 5.12
N ASP A 257 4.23 12.44 4.07
CA ASP A 257 5.09 13.60 3.77
C ASP A 257 4.24 14.76 3.25
N TYR A 258 3.41 15.27 4.15
CA TYR A 258 2.40 16.28 3.91
C TYR A 258 2.34 17.19 5.13
N ASP A 259 2.29 18.50 4.88
CA ASP A 259 2.09 19.46 5.95
C ASP A 259 0.65 19.36 6.46
N LYS A 260 0.46 18.80 7.66
CA LYS A 260 -0.85 18.69 8.30
C LYS A 260 -1.56 20.04 8.45
N GLU A 261 -0.81 21.13 8.51
CA GLU A 261 -1.33 22.50 8.65
C GLU A 261 -1.80 23.08 7.32
N VAL A 262 -1.44 22.47 6.19
CA VAL A 262 -1.67 23.04 4.87
C VAL A 262 -2.36 22.04 3.95
N LYS A 263 -3.61 21.70 4.33
CA LYS A 263 -4.56 20.90 3.54
C LYS A 263 -5.15 21.68 2.38
N TYR A 264 -4.89 21.29 1.11
CA TYR A 264 -5.54 21.95 -0.01
C TYR A 264 -6.82 21.23 -0.40
N CYS A 265 -6.73 20.10 -1.09
CA CYS A 265 -7.85 19.58 -1.88
C CYS A 265 -8.50 18.31 -1.32
N HIS A 266 -8.37 18.03 -0.02
CA HIS A 266 -9.02 16.89 0.64
C HIS A 266 -9.34 17.16 2.13
N ASP A 267 -10.29 16.39 2.68
CA ASP A 267 -10.60 16.32 4.12
C ASP A 267 -9.89 15.11 4.77
N GLU A 268 -9.46 15.18 6.02
CA GLU A 268 -8.85 14.03 6.71
C GLU A 268 -9.77 12.80 6.79
N LYS A 269 -11.08 13.02 6.78
CA LYS A 269 -12.09 11.94 6.82
C LYS A 269 -12.07 11.08 5.56
N VAL A 270 -11.52 11.59 4.45
CA VAL A 270 -11.38 10.81 3.20
C VAL A 270 -10.03 10.08 3.11
N LEU A 271 -9.20 10.16 4.17
CA LEU A 271 -7.98 9.37 4.30
C LEU A 271 -8.32 7.90 4.48
N ARG A 272 -7.87 7.09 3.53
CA ARG A 272 -8.08 5.65 3.58
C ARG A 272 -7.19 5.03 4.66
N LYS A 273 -7.76 4.13 5.47
CA LYS A 273 -7.05 3.36 6.49
C LYS A 273 -6.65 1.99 5.95
N ALA A 274 -5.47 1.52 6.34
CA ALA A 274 -5.00 0.18 6.04
C ALA A 274 -5.72 -0.83 6.95
N GLU A 275 -6.96 -1.14 6.60
CA GLU A 275 -7.79 -2.08 7.35
C GLU A 275 -7.30 -3.51 7.13
N GLN A 276 -7.20 -4.24 8.24
CA GLN A 276 -6.95 -5.67 8.29
C GLN A 276 -8.19 -6.32 8.89
N TRP A 277 -8.80 -7.27 8.18
CA TRP A 277 -10.05 -7.91 8.62
C TRP A 277 -9.75 -9.28 9.22
N GLU A 278 -10.21 -9.52 10.44
CA GLU A 278 -10.06 -10.82 11.10
C GLU A 278 -10.81 -11.90 10.31
N ILE A 279 -10.16 -13.04 10.10
CA ILE A 279 -10.73 -14.19 9.41
C ILE A 279 -11.34 -15.12 10.47
N THR A 280 -12.66 -15.27 10.42
CA THR A 280 -13.43 -16.18 11.27
C THR A 280 -13.98 -17.39 10.51
N ASP A 281 -13.66 -17.50 9.23
CA ASP A 281 -13.97 -18.68 8.41
C ASP A 281 -13.34 -19.92 9.05
N GLU A 282 -14.17 -20.90 9.41
CA GLU A 282 -13.73 -22.14 10.05
C GLU A 282 -12.78 -22.95 9.16
N ALA A 283 -12.82 -22.77 7.84
CA ALA A 283 -11.89 -23.41 6.91
C ALA A 283 -10.45 -22.88 7.05
N HIS A 284 -10.27 -21.65 7.57
CA HIS A 284 -8.96 -21.07 7.80
C HIS A 284 -8.34 -21.64 9.08
N LYS A 285 -7.24 -22.39 8.94
CA LYS A 285 -6.56 -23.06 10.07
C LYS A 285 -5.28 -22.37 10.52
N ASP A 286 -4.79 -21.38 9.78
CA ASP A 286 -3.55 -20.68 10.14
C ASP A 286 -3.76 -19.85 11.41
N THR A 287 -3.03 -20.20 12.47
CA THR A 287 -3.16 -19.54 13.77
C THR A 287 -2.31 -18.27 13.90
N GLU A 288 -1.35 -18.07 12.99
CA GLU A 288 -0.41 -16.95 12.98
C GLU A 288 -0.90 -15.84 12.04
N PHE A 289 -1.27 -16.19 10.80
CA PHE A 289 -1.75 -15.25 9.79
C PHE A 289 -3.27 -15.22 9.73
N LYS A 290 -3.89 -14.63 10.76
CA LYS A 290 -5.35 -14.64 11.00
C LYS A 290 -6.13 -13.49 10.37
N TYR A 291 -5.46 -12.58 9.66
CA TYR A 291 -6.09 -11.39 9.14
C TYR A 291 -5.90 -11.29 7.64
N LEU A 292 -6.91 -10.76 6.95
CA LEU A 292 -6.85 -10.43 5.53
C LEU A 292 -6.50 -8.95 5.35
N PHE A 293 -5.51 -8.70 4.51
CA PHE A 293 -5.14 -7.37 4.02
C PHE A 293 -5.15 -7.39 2.49
N THR A 294 -5.81 -6.41 1.88
CA THR A 294 -5.89 -6.31 0.42
C THR A 294 -5.12 -5.09 -0.03
N LEU A 295 -4.18 -5.30 -0.95
CA LEU A 295 -3.35 -4.24 -1.51
C LEU A 295 -3.64 -4.13 -3.01
N ASN A 296 -3.75 -2.90 -3.49
CA ASN A 296 -3.97 -2.60 -4.90
C ASN A 296 -2.87 -1.68 -5.39
N ILE A 297 -2.20 -2.12 -6.45
CA ILE A 297 -1.23 -1.35 -7.21
C ILE A 297 -2.00 -0.63 -8.31
N LEU A 298 -1.86 0.69 -8.37
CA LEU A 298 -2.65 1.51 -9.28
C LEU A 298 -1.89 1.74 -10.59
N PRO A 299 -2.59 1.88 -11.73
CA PRO A 299 -1.94 2.29 -12.96
C PRO A 299 -1.59 3.78 -12.96
N LEU A 300 -0.53 4.19 -13.66
CA LEU A 300 -0.16 5.60 -13.75
C LEU A 300 -1.23 6.46 -14.44
N LYS A 301 -2.10 5.86 -15.27
CA LYS A 301 -3.20 6.59 -15.96
C LYS A 301 -4.19 7.28 -15.02
N ILE A 302 -4.22 6.90 -13.74
CA ILE A 302 -5.09 7.52 -12.73
C ILE A 302 -4.37 8.58 -11.89
N VAL A 303 -3.08 8.78 -12.10
CA VAL A 303 -2.28 9.76 -11.37
C VAL A 303 -2.23 11.07 -12.16
N PRO A 304 -2.83 12.16 -11.68
CA PRO A 304 -2.67 13.46 -12.29
C PRO A 304 -1.24 13.97 -12.06
N LYS A 305 -0.69 14.67 -13.05
CA LYS A 305 0.60 15.34 -12.91
C LYS A 305 0.46 16.59 -12.05
N HIS A 306 1.44 16.81 -11.20
CA HIS A 306 1.53 18.05 -10.44
C HIS A 306 1.92 19.18 -11.40
N LYS A 307 1.30 20.35 -11.22
CA LYS A 307 1.64 21.57 -11.97
C LYS A 307 2.16 22.60 -10.98
N SER A 308 3.36 23.13 -11.22
CA SER A 308 3.90 24.14 -10.33
C SER A 308 2.97 25.34 -10.27
N HIS A 309 2.82 25.87 -9.06
CA HIS A 309 2.02 27.06 -8.76
C HIS A 309 0.51 26.92 -8.99
N GLN A 310 -0.01 25.74 -9.36
CA GLN A 310 -1.45 25.48 -9.42
C GLN A 310 -1.89 24.74 -8.16
N GLN A 311 -2.77 25.37 -7.38
CA GLN A 311 -3.35 24.78 -6.16
C GLN A 311 -4.64 24.01 -6.47
N ARG A 312 -4.66 23.23 -7.57
CA ARG A 312 -5.84 22.47 -8.00
C ARG A 312 -5.46 21.11 -8.55
N ILE A 313 -6.40 20.18 -8.43
CA ILE A 313 -6.32 18.85 -9.05
C ILE A 313 -6.44 18.97 -10.58
N ASP A 314 -5.50 18.38 -11.30
CA ASP A 314 -5.44 18.42 -12.77
C ASP A 314 -5.78 17.07 -13.41
N LEU A 315 -7.07 16.72 -13.39
CA LEU A 315 -7.57 15.45 -13.95
C LEU A 315 -7.47 15.34 -15.48
N ASP A 316 -7.16 16.44 -16.17
CA ASP A 316 -7.01 16.46 -17.63
C ASP A 316 -5.57 16.10 -18.06
N ASN A 317 -4.64 15.98 -17.12
CA ASN A 317 -3.22 15.77 -17.38
C ASN A 317 -2.68 14.63 -16.53
N MET A 318 -2.92 13.41 -17.00
CA MET A 318 -2.55 12.19 -16.30
C MET A 318 -1.15 11.71 -16.70
N LEU A 319 -0.52 10.92 -15.82
CA LEU A 319 0.67 10.13 -16.15
C LEU A 319 0.31 8.96 -17.08
N ASP A 320 1.32 8.37 -17.70
CA ASP A 320 1.16 7.29 -18.66
C ASP A 320 2.09 6.12 -18.33
N GLY A 321 1.49 4.97 -18.03
CA GLY A 321 2.21 3.74 -17.69
C GLY A 321 3.08 3.20 -18.83
N ASN A 322 2.83 3.61 -20.08
CA ASN A 322 3.70 3.27 -21.21
C ASN A 322 4.91 4.19 -21.32
N LYS A 323 4.91 5.32 -20.60
CA LYS A 323 5.99 6.32 -20.61
C LYS A 323 6.81 6.35 -19.33
N GLY A 324 6.20 5.99 -18.20
CA GLY A 324 6.87 5.90 -16.89
C GLY A 324 6.50 4.63 -16.10
N PRO A 325 7.08 4.43 -14.91
CA PRO A 325 8.14 5.26 -14.31
C PRO A 325 9.45 5.20 -15.13
N LYS A 326 10.29 6.24 -15.02
CA LYS A 326 11.57 6.32 -15.75
C LYS A 326 12.59 5.30 -15.24
N CYS A 327 12.65 5.10 -13.92
CA CYS A 327 13.42 4.06 -13.26
C CYS A 327 12.58 2.79 -13.07
N GLU A 328 13.24 1.66 -12.84
CA GLU A 328 12.54 0.47 -12.36
C GLU A 328 12.22 0.64 -10.87
N MET A 329 10.96 0.43 -10.52
CA MET A 329 10.49 0.50 -9.14
C MET A 329 10.01 -0.87 -8.67
N SER A 330 9.99 -1.09 -7.37
CA SER A 330 9.44 -2.32 -6.80
C SER A 330 8.84 -2.08 -5.43
N LEU A 331 7.82 -2.86 -5.09
CA LEU A 331 7.33 -3.01 -3.73
C LEU A 331 7.77 -4.38 -3.20
N ARG A 332 8.39 -4.40 -2.02
CA ARG A 332 8.68 -5.61 -1.25
C ARG A 332 7.69 -5.74 -0.09
N LEU A 333 7.14 -6.94 0.05
CA LEU A 333 6.34 -7.39 1.18
C LEU A 333 7.12 -8.49 1.91
N SER A 334 7.41 -8.31 3.20
CA SER A 334 8.19 -9.30 3.94
C SER A 334 7.39 -10.55 4.25
N GLY A 335 7.97 -11.74 4.00
CA GLY A 335 7.39 -13.03 4.36
C GLY A 335 7.21 -13.22 5.87
N SER A 336 7.93 -12.45 6.68
CA SER A 336 7.75 -12.42 8.14
C SER A 336 6.43 -11.76 8.57
N ARG A 337 5.83 -10.93 7.71
CA ARG A 337 4.62 -10.14 7.96
C ARG A 337 3.43 -10.56 7.08
N PHE A 338 3.70 -11.03 5.87
CA PHE A 338 2.68 -11.36 4.88
C PHE A 338 2.84 -12.76 4.30
N ARG A 339 1.71 -13.38 3.98
CA ARG A 339 1.63 -14.54 3.07
C ARG A 339 0.64 -14.23 1.97
N GLN A 340 0.90 -14.67 0.75
CA GLN A 340 -0.11 -14.60 -0.30
C GLN A 340 -1.29 -15.51 0.08
N PHE A 341 -2.52 -14.99 0.02
CA PHE A 341 -3.71 -15.84 0.13
C PHE A 341 -3.70 -16.88 -1.01
N GLY A 342 -4.26 -18.08 -0.83
CA GLY A 342 -4.44 -19.06 -1.92
C GLY A 342 -3.18 -19.57 -2.65
N GLY A 343 -1.99 -19.09 -2.31
CA GLY A 343 -0.73 -19.54 -2.89
C GLY A 343 -0.23 -20.80 -2.18
N SER A 344 0.17 -21.82 -2.95
CA SER A 344 1.03 -22.86 -2.43
C SER A 344 2.31 -22.20 -1.91
N THR A 345 2.59 -22.31 -0.62
CA THR A 345 3.92 -22.02 -0.07
C THR A 345 4.96 -22.66 -0.99
N PRO A 346 5.99 -21.96 -1.47
CA PRO A 346 7.11 -22.65 -2.06
C PRO A 346 7.70 -23.49 -0.93
N GLU A 347 7.44 -24.79 -0.93
CA GLU A 347 8.17 -25.72 -0.09
C GLU A 347 9.64 -25.54 -0.45
N THR A 348 10.40 -24.86 0.40
CA THR A 348 11.83 -25.13 0.51
C THR A 348 11.93 -26.61 0.86
N LYS A 349 12.10 -27.45 -0.16
CA LYS A 349 12.47 -28.85 0.04
C LYS A 349 13.69 -28.85 0.97
N PRO A 350 13.65 -29.56 2.11
CA PRO A 350 14.86 -29.92 2.82
C PRO A 350 15.72 -30.72 1.83
N THR A 351 16.96 -30.31 1.66
CA THR A 351 17.96 -31.13 0.97
C THR A 351 18.27 -32.33 1.89
N ASP A 352 17.39 -33.33 1.88
CA ASP A 352 17.63 -34.59 2.57
C ASP A 352 18.74 -35.36 1.86
N GLY A 353 19.72 -35.76 2.67
CA GLY A 353 20.97 -36.34 2.23
C GLY A 353 20.82 -37.68 1.53
N GLN A 354 21.72 -37.91 0.58
CA GLN A 354 22.14 -39.25 0.21
C GLN A 354 23.51 -39.52 0.84
N THR A 355 23.49 -40.51 1.74
CA THR A 355 24.63 -41.31 2.17
C THR A 355 25.36 -41.91 0.96
N GLY A 356 26.70 -41.89 1.01
CA GLY A 356 27.60 -42.43 -0.04
C GLY A 356 27.60 -43.97 -0.16
N PRO A 357 28.57 -44.53 -0.92
CA PRO A 357 29.91 -44.69 -0.34
C PRO A 357 31.13 -44.49 -1.28
N VAL A 358 32.19 -43.97 -0.66
CA VAL A 358 33.63 -44.37 -0.72
C VAL A 358 34.45 -44.20 -2.01
N GLY A 359 35.50 -43.37 -1.90
CA GLY A 359 36.73 -43.47 -2.70
C GLY A 359 37.69 -42.26 -2.57
N SER A 360 38.57 -42.27 -1.55
CA SER A 360 39.96 -41.74 -1.49
C SER A 360 40.35 -40.56 -2.42
N THR A 361 40.93 -39.43 -1.99
CA THR A 361 42.11 -39.24 -1.11
C THR A 361 42.24 -37.73 -0.78
N ASP A 362 42.53 -37.41 0.48
CA ASP A 362 42.87 -36.08 1.05
C ASP A 362 44.33 -35.64 0.70
N PRO A 363 44.86 -34.43 1.06
CA PRO A 363 44.39 -33.53 2.13
C PRO A 363 44.44 -31.99 1.91
N ALA A 364 43.60 -31.34 2.73
CA ALA A 364 43.84 -30.15 3.58
C ALA A 364 44.12 -28.75 2.96
N LEU A 365 43.28 -27.79 3.35
CA LEU A 365 43.72 -26.73 4.26
C LEU A 365 42.56 -26.24 5.16
N VAL A 366 42.69 -26.53 6.44
CA VAL A 366 41.91 -25.96 7.55
C VAL A 366 42.58 -24.65 7.94
N LEU A 367 41.80 -23.60 8.24
CA LEU A 367 42.19 -22.61 9.25
C LEU A 367 40.96 -21.97 9.90
N THR A 368 41.09 -21.81 11.21
CA THR A 368 40.10 -21.79 12.27
C THR A 368 39.62 -20.40 12.65
N LYS A 369 38.47 -20.38 13.34
CA LYS A 369 38.01 -19.28 14.20
C LYS A 369 38.91 -19.12 15.44
N ASP A 370 38.75 -17.92 16.02
CA ASP A 370 39.15 -17.44 17.35
C ASP A 370 40.56 -16.85 17.48
N PHE A 371 40.64 -15.55 17.77
CA PHE A 371 41.41 -15.03 18.92
C PHE A 371 40.99 -13.60 19.27
N PHE A 372 40.65 -13.40 20.56
CA PHE A 372 40.50 -12.11 21.24
C PHE A 372 41.80 -11.29 21.18
N GLY A 373 41.70 -9.95 21.22
CA GLY A 373 42.83 -9.15 21.73
C GLY A 373 42.92 -7.69 21.31
N SER A 374 42.62 -6.81 22.27
CA SER A 374 43.25 -5.50 22.54
C SER A 374 43.08 -4.32 21.56
N LEU A 375 42.33 -3.33 22.06
CA LEU A 375 42.51 -1.88 21.87
C LEU A 375 43.99 -1.44 21.97
N PRO A 376 44.35 -0.35 21.27
CA PRO A 376 45.26 0.63 21.82
C PRO A 376 44.62 2.01 22.01
N LYS A 377 45.16 2.65 23.03
CA LYS A 377 44.85 3.95 23.63
C LYS A 377 45.05 5.12 22.66
N SER A 378 44.17 6.12 22.83
CA SER A 378 44.48 7.55 23.00
C SER A 378 45.85 8.05 22.52
N ILE A 379 45.83 8.94 21.51
CA ILE A 379 46.84 9.98 21.33
C ILE A 379 46.13 11.34 21.27
N LYS A 380 46.64 12.25 22.11
CA LYS A 380 46.23 13.64 22.28
C LYS A 380 46.53 14.48 21.03
N SER A 381 45.60 15.40 20.76
CA SER A 381 45.79 16.84 20.50
C SER A 381 47.22 17.32 20.23
N THR A 382 47.39 17.99 19.09
CA THR A 382 48.21 19.20 19.01
C THR A 382 47.61 20.12 17.94
N ASP A 383 47.15 21.28 18.40
CA ASP A 383 46.92 22.45 17.56
C ASP A 383 48.26 22.91 16.96
N THR A 384 48.29 23.27 15.68
CA THR A 384 49.09 24.41 15.24
C THR A 384 48.50 25.02 13.98
N GLN A 385 48.36 26.34 14.03
CA GLN A 385 47.93 27.25 12.99
C GLN A 385 48.84 27.21 11.75
N ASN A 386 48.22 27.39 10.58
CA ASN A 386 48.57 28.43 9.60
C ASN A 386 47.40 28.65 8.64
#